data_AF-A0A7C7TCJ0-F1
#
_entry.id   AF-A0A7C7TCJ0-F1
#
_cell.length_a   1.000
_cell.length_b   1.000
_cell.length_c   1.000
_cell.angle_alpha   90.00
_cell.angle_beta   90.00
_cell.angle_gamma   90.00
#
_symmetry.space_group_name_H-M   'P 1'
#
loop_
_entity.id
_entity.type
_entity.pdbx_description
1 polymer ?
#
loop_
_entity_poly.entity_id
_entity_poly.type
_entity_poly.pdbx_seq_one_letter_code
_entity_poly.pdbx_strand_id
1 'polypeptide(L)' 'MIKKNFTRKDLSNSIYKGLGFSKNFSSSIVDDFFETLIQQLVKFRKIKISSFGTFEVINKKERI' A
#
# COMPACT_ATOMS: atom_id res chain seq x y z
N MET A 1 -21.15 -11.55 -3.48
CA MET A 1 -20.13 -11.01 -2.55
C MET A 1 -20.36 -9.53 -2.41
N ILE A 2 -20.58 -9.03 -1.19
CA ILE A 2 -20.81 -7.60 -0.94
C ILE A 2 -19.49 -6.87 -1.27
N LYS A 3 -19.54 -5.90 -2.19
CA LYS A 3 -18.39 -5.07 -2.57
C LYS A 3 -18.09 -4.12 -1.41
N LYS A 4 -17.22 -4.55 -0.50
CA LYS A 4 -16.82 -3.75 0.67
C LYS A 4 -15.59 -2.94 0.32
N ASN A 5 -15.67 -1.62 0.51
CA ASN A 5 -14.51 -0.74 0.40
C ASN A 5 -13.65 -0.90 1.66
N PHE A 6 -12.33 -0.88 1.47
CA PHE A 6 -11.37 -0.91 2.56
C PHE A 6 -10.69 0.45 2.69
N THR A 7 -10.56 0.91 3.92
CA THR A 7 -9.83 2.13 4.28
C THR A 7 -8.48 1.77 4.92
N ARG A 8 -7.57 2.74 5.04
CA ARG A 8 -6.32 2.55 5.80
C ARG A 8 -6.58 2.11 7.24
N LYS A 9 -7.66 2.60 7.86
CA LYS A 9 -8.10 2.18 9.19
C LYS A 9 -8.52 0.71 9.23
N ASP A 10 -9.12 0.19 8.17
CA ASP A 10 -9.45 -1.24 8.10
C ASP A 10 -8.20 -2.11 8.01
N LEU A 11 -7.17 -1.66 7.28
CA LEU A 11 -5.88 -2.34 7.20
C LEU A 11 -5.16 -2.34 8.55
N SER A 12 -5.06 -1.19 9.23
CA SER A 12 -4.40 -1.12 10.54
C SER A 12 -5.16 -1.92 11.61
N ASN A 13 -6.49 -1.93 11.56
CA ASN A 13 -7.31 -2.79 12.42
C ASN A 13 -7.08 -4.29 12.14
N SER A 14 -6.85 -4.67 10.88
CA SER A 14 -6.52 -6.05 10.52
C SER A 14 -5.19 -6.49 11.14
N ILE A 15 -4.17 -5.62 11.09
CA ILE A 15 -2.86 -5.85 11.73
C ILE A 15 -3.01 -5.92 13.25
N TYR A 16 -3.72 -4.99 13.86
CA TYR A 16 -4.03 -4.99 15.29
C TYR A 16 -4.65 -6.32 15.74
N LYS A 17 -5.66 -6.81 15.00
CA LYS A 17 -6.36 -8.05 15.33
C LYS A 17 -5.53 -9.30 15.02
N GLY A 18 -4.78 -9.30 13.93
CA GLY A 18 -4.02 -10.47 13.48
C GLY A 18 -2.71 -10.68 14.22
N LEU A 19 -2.03 -9.61 14.64
CA LEU A 19 -0.70 -9.65 15.25
C LEU A 19 -0.67 -9.18 16.71
N GLY A 20 -1.77 -8.62 17.23
CA GLY A 20 -1.86 -8.19 18.63
C GLY A 20 -1.04 -6.93 18.99
N PHE A 21 -0.57 -6.19 17.98
CA PHE A 21 0.14 -4.93 18.18
C PHE A 21 -0.76 -3.83 18.74
N SER A 22 -0.18 -2.74 19.25
CA SER A 22 -0.96 -1.57 19.63
C SER A 22 -1.61 -0.93 18.40
N LYS A 23 -2.75 -0.24 18.60
CA LYS A 23 -3.45 0.46 17.50
C LYS A 23 -2.56 1.51 16.84
N ASN A 24 -1.79 2.24 17.65
CA ASN A 24 -0.89 3.28 17.18
C ASN A 24 0.22 2.68 16.31
N PHE A 25 0.87 1.62 16.80
CA PHE A 25 1.93 0.95 16.06
C PHE A 25 1.41 0.31 14.76
N SER A 26 0.22 -0.29 14.82
CA SER A 26 -0.43 -0.86 13.63
C SER A 26 -0.75 0.20 12.57
N SER A 27 -1.11 1.43 12.97
CA SER A 27 -1.30 2.54 12.04
C SER A 27 0.03 2.96 11.42
N SER A 28 1.06 3.14 12.24
CA SER A 28 2.41 3.52 11.77
C SER A 28 2.95 2.53 10.73
N ILE A 29 2.80 1.22 10.94
CA ILE A 29 3.23 0.20 9.96
C ILE A 29 2.57 0.41 8.60
N VAL A 30 1.25 0.69 8.58
CA VAL A 30 0.51 0.90 7.32
C VAL A 30 0.99 2.18 6.63
N ASP A 31 1.18 3.25 7.39
CA ASP A 31 1.65 4.52 6.84
C ASP A 31 3.09 4.41 6.31
N ASP A 32 4.00 3.80 7.07
CA ASP A 32 5.40 3.55 6.68
C ASP A 32 5.49 2.66 5.43
N PHE A 33 4.60 1.66 5.30
CA PHE A 33 4.52 0.82 4.11
C PHE A 33 4.21 1.65 2.86
N PHE A 34 3.17 2.49 2.91
CA PHE A 34 2.78 3.30 1.75
C PHE A 34 3.81 4.39 1.45
N GLU A 35 4.37 5.03 2.47
CA GLU A 35 5.43 6.03 2.32
C GLU A 35 6.65 5.43 1.62
N THR A 36 7.11 4.27 2.13
CA THR A 36 8.22 3.53 1.52
C THR A 36 7.90 3.16 0.07
N LEU A 37 6.71 2.61 -0.19
CA LEU A 37 6.28 2.22 -1.54
C LEU A 37 6.36 3.41 -2.50
N ILE A 38 5.84 4.58 -2.10
CA ILE A 38 5.83 5.79 -2.91
C ILE A 38 7.27 6.27 -3.18
N GLN A 39 8.10 6.38 -2.13
CA GLN A 39 9.49 6.82 -2.27
C GLN A 39 10.29 5.91 -3.21
N GLN A 40 10.12 4.59 -3.07
CA GLN A 40 10.75 3.62 -3.96
C GLN A 40 10.23 3.75 -5.40
N LEU A 41 8.94 4.06 -5.59
CA LEU A 41 8.34 4.09 -6.93
C LEU A 41 8.79 5.33 -7.68
N VAL A 42 8.95 6.46 -6.98
CA VAL A 42 9.56 7.68 -7.51
C VAL A 42 11.01 7.43 -7.92
N LYS A 43 11.80 6.76 -7.07
CA LYS A 43 13.22 6.51 -7.31
C LYS A 43 13.49 5.52 -8.45
N PHE A 44 12.79 4.39 -8.45
CA PHE A 44 13.08 3.27 -9.36
C PHE A 44 12.14 3.18 -10.54
N ARG A 45 11.03 3.93 -10.55
CA ARG A 45 9.96 3.92 -11.55
C ARG A 45 9.23 2.58 -11.72
N LYS A 46 9.76 1.47 -11.20
CA LYS A 46 9.15 0.14 -11.23
C LYS A 46 9.47 -0.62 -9.93
N ILE A 47 8.44 -1.18 -9.30
CA ILE A 47 8.55 -2.02 -8.10
C ILE A 47 7.77 -3.30 -8.31
N LYS A 48 8.37 -4.44 -7.97
CA LYS A 48 7.69 -5.74 -7.94
C LYS A 48 7.51 -6.20 -6.49
N ILE A 49 6.27 -6.48 -6.10
CA ILE A 49 5.94 -7.19 -4.85
C ILE A 49 5.60 -8.62 -5.24
N SER A 50 6.48 -9.56 -4.86
CA SER A 50 6.29 -10.98 -5.19
C SER A 50 4.94 -11.49 -4.72
N SER A 51 4.27 -12.29 -5.55
CA SER A 51 2.94 -12.86 -5.27
C SER A 51 1.82 -11.83 -5.03
N PHE A 52 2.05 -10.54 -5.32
CA PHE A 52 1.02 -9.50 -5.23
C PHE A 52 0.86 -8.75 -6.56
N GLY A 53 1.91 -8.12 -7.07
CA GLY A 53 1.80 -7.32 -8.28
C GLY A 53 3.04 -6.49 -8.60
N THR A 54 3.00 -5.79 -9.73
CA THR A 54 4.06 -4.86 -10.16
C THR A 54 3.46 -3.47 -10.34
N PHE A 55 4.14 -2.46 -9.80
CA PHE A 55 3.80 -1.06 -9.91
C PHE A 55 4.83 -0.38 -10.81
N GLU A 56 4.39 0.42 -11.77
CA GLU A 56 5.27 1.08 -12.73
C GLU A 56 4.75 2.47 -13.09
N VAL A 57 5.66 3.44 -13.16
CA VAL A 57 5.38 4.81 -13.60
C VAL A 57 5.41 4.82 -15.13
N ILE A 58 4.23 4.98 -15.73
CA ILE A 58 4.08 5.01 -17.18
C ILE A 58 4.00 6.45 -17.66
N ASN A 59 4.90 6.84 -18.56
CA ASN A 59 4.81 8.11 -19.26
C ASN A 59 3.81 7.96 -20.42
N LYS A 60 2.61 8.51 -20.26
CA LYS A 60 1.58 8.50 -21.31
C LYS A 60 1.80 9.69 -22.25
N LYS A 61 1.77 9.42 -23.56
CA LYS A 61 1.68 10.46 -24.58
C LYS A 61 0.25 10.97 -24.69
N GLU A 62 0.10 12.18 -25.21
CA GLU A 62 -1.20 12.73 -25.58
C GLU A 62 -1.93 11.78 -26.54
N ARG A 63 -3.25 11.71 -26.38
CA ARG A 63 -4.10 10.97 -27.31
C ARG A 63 -4.61 11.98 -28.33
N ILE A 64 -4.22 11.80 -29.60
CA ILE A 64 -4.79 12.50 -30.75
C ILE A 64 -6.27 12.12 -30.87
#